data_AF-W4IHE3-F1
#
_entry.id   AF-W4IHE3-F1
#
_cell.length_a   1.000
_cell.length_b   1.000
_cell.length_c   1.000
_cell.angle_alpha   90.00
_cell.angle_beta   90.00
_cell.angle_gamma   90.00
#
_symmetry.space_group_name_H-M   'P 1'
#
loop_
_entity.id
_entity.type
_entity.pdbx_description
1 polymer ?
#
loop_
_entity_poly.entity_id
_entity_poly.type
_entity_poly.pdbx_seq_one_letter_code
_entity_poly.pdbx_strand_id
1 'polypeptide(L)'
;MASDVSKENISQLKYEGQAPNDLKINKWIALVLYAIVASVATFVHGGFSGWQPIIYKTGAFSELCKEGDEVQIFKVDENISYNSCGNRDAAINNLFTLSFFLHFFLSSMSGFILDTFGEKVCFLCGQIILALAFFSLAILKFSYVWYIFFFLLGVSADLSFIPLLKISKYFPGQESLIFGILGSARSTGFAVGLLLKIAFFYLFNFGNNEFYILCVIYLCTCILFSFLVGIFIMPGKSTNNKSTMQGQDNIQINSERATGSSMTDKKNNNNNNNNGIFQEMENLESGKRSSINISDRNSLSKPQNNNNNNTSLLEYIKSLWAHPQKWEYLITVFICSSSMIRFDYFIKTNRSFFMTNAYDLTTVFSLSTVLSFLPSPLFGYISGKLGSVYGILINNLFILLTYVCVLFNPILFKYIAIFTFFFFISFAFSCFYCYVDEKYSKEHFGKLCGIMFAVSAICLSINFYLTYLTDVVYAKLGEFKHMPVTYGLNVLGLVSLIGCIYLKVTEKKKNKN
;
A
#
# COMPACT_ATOMS: atom_id res chain seq x y z
N MET A 1 30.71 44.58 -3.40
CA MET A 1 31.52 43.41 -3.00
C MET A 1 31.11 42.83 -1.63
N ALA A 2 29.84 42.97 -1.21
CA ALA A 2 29.35 42.50 0.10
C ALA A 2 28.06 41.66 0.00
N SER A 3 27.67 41.22 -1.20
CA SER A 3 26.40 40.51 -1.46
C SER A 3 26.53 39.02 -1.77
N ASP A 4 27.75 38.52 -1.98
CA ASP A 4 27.97 37.09 -2.30
C ASP A 4 28.39 36.27 -1.07
N VAL A 5 29.01 36.89 -0.07
CA VAL A 5 29.45 36.20 1.17
C VAL A 5 28.26 35.79 2.07
N SER A 6 27.09 36.44 1.95
CA SER A 6 25.91 36.12 2.78
C SER A 6 25.07 34.96 2.24
N LYS A 7 25.09 34.70 0.92
CA LYS A 7 24.33 33.59 0.32
C LYS A 7 25.03 32.25 0.49
N GLU A 8 26.36 32.22 0.43
CA GLU A 8 27.14 31.01 0.71
C GLU A 8 26.95 30.56 2.17
N ASN A 9 27.01 31.50 3.13
CA ASN A 9 26.83 31.18 4.55
C ASN A 9 25.42 30.69 4.92
N ILE A 10 24.35 31.24 4.30
CA ILE A 10 22.97 30.75 4.55
C ILE A 10 22.74 29.37 3.92
N SER A 11 23.39 29.07 2.80
CA SER A 11 23.35 27.74 2.19
C SER A 11 24.17 26.71 2.95
N GLN A 12 25.24 27.10 3.66
CA GLN A 12 25.99 26.19 4.54
C GLN A 12 25.29 25.98 5.89
N LEU A 13 24.72 27.03 6.49
CA LEU A 13 23.99 26.96 7.77
C LEU A 13 22.70 26.13 7.69
N LYS A 14 22.11 25.95 6.49
CA LYS A 14 20.93 25.09 6.30
C LYS A 14 21.26 23.60 6.14
N TYR A 15 22.55 23.25 6.05
CA TYR A 15 23.03 21.88 5.84
C TYR A 15 23.93 21.36 6.96
N GLU A 16 24.24 22.16 7.98
CA GLU A 16 25.03 21.73 9.16
C GLU A 16 24.20 21.05 10.26
N GLY A 17 22.88 20.91 10.09
CA GLY A 17 22.07 20.03 10.92
C GLY A 17 22.18 18.58 10.45
N GLN A 18 23.37 17.95 10.52
CA GLN A 18 23.42 16.49 10.49
C GLN A 18 22.55 15.99 11.65
N ALA A 19 21.41 15.35 11.33
CA ALA A 19 20.62 14.67 12.33
C ALA A 19 21.58 13.79 13.16
N PRO A 20 21.53 13.84 14.50
CA PRO A 20 22.40 13.03 15.33
C PRO A 20 22.34 11.58 14.82
N ASN A 21 23.52 11.01 14.59
CA ASN A 21 23.65 9.73 13.91
C ASN A 21 23.27 8.61 14.90
N ASP A 22 21.97 8.49 15.18
CA ASP A 22 21.37 7.47 16.04
C ASP A 22 21.53 6.05 15.44
N LEU A 23 21.98 5.97 14.18
CA LEU A 23 22.36 4.73 13.51
C LEU A 23 23.73 4.24 14.01
N LYS A 24 23.76 3.02 14.54
CA LYS A 24 24.99 2.33 14.95
C LYS A 24 25.90 1.89 13.80
N ILE A 25 25.44 2.03 12.55
CA ILE A 25 26.06 1.47 11.34
C ILE A 25 26.03 2.52 10.22
N ASN A 26 26.93 2.38 9.23
CA ASN A 26 26.91 3.16 8.00
C ASN A 26 25.51 3.15 7.35
N LYS A 27 24.98 4.34 7.05
CA LYS A 27 23.67 4.55 6.44
C LYS A 27 23.42 3.76 5.15
N TRP A 28 24.44 3.54 4.32
CA TRP A 28 24.32 2.73 3.10
C TRP A 28 24.14 1.24 3.40
N ILE A 29 24.83 0.72 4.43
CA ILE A 29 24.68 -0.67 4.88
C ILE A 29 23.30 -0.85 5.49
N ALA A 30 22.84 0.10 6.30
CA ALA A 30 21.49 0.09 6.87
C ALA A 30 20.42 0.10 5.75
N LEU A 31 20.63 0.89 4.68
CA LEU A 31 19.73 0.91 3.52
C LEU A 31 19.67 -0.45 2.81
N VAL A 32 20.80 -1.10 2.57
CA VAL A 32 20.83 -2.43 1.94
C VAL A 32 20.11 -3.45 2.82
N LEU A 33 20.35 -3.44 4.13
CA LEU A 33 19.67 -4.35 5.06
C LEU A 33 18.15 -4.08 5.10
N TYR A 34 17.74 -2.82 5.09
CA TYR A 34 16.31 -2.45 5.04
C TYR A 34 15.68 -2.84 3.71
N ALA A 35 16.40 -2.77 2.60
CA ALA A 35 15.93 -3.25 1.30
C ALA A 35 15.73 -4.78 1.30
N ILE A 36 16.65 -5.54 1.88
CA ILE A 36 16.49 -7.00 2.03
C ILE A 36 15.28 -7.31 2.92
N VAL A 37 15.13 -6.61 4.05
CA VAL A 37 13.97 -6.75 4.94
C VAL A 37 12.68 -6.34 4.23
N ALA A 38 12.66 -5.27 3.44
CA ALA A 38 11.49 -4.90 2.65
C ALA A 38 11.11 -6.01 1.66
N SER A 39 12.08 -6.59 0.98
CA SER A 39 11.86 -7.67 0.01
C SER A 39 11.27 -8.92 0.65
N VAL A 40 11.73 -9.26 1.85
CA VAL A 40 11.37 -10.52 2.53
C VAL A 40 10.17 -10.34 3.47
N ALA A 41 10.16 -9.30 4.31
CA ALA A 41 9.18 -9.18 5.39
C ALA A 41 7.93 -8.35 5.03
N THR A 42 8.00 -7.46 4.04
CA THR A 42 6.87 -6.52 3.78
C THR A 42 5.90 -7.05 2.72
N PHE A 43 5.84 -8.37 2.64
CA PHE A 43 5.26 -9.06 1.52
C PHE A 43 3.85 -9.59 1.79
N VAL A 44 2.85 -8.90 1.25
CA VAL A 44 1.46 -9.22 1.59
C VAL A 44 0.60 -9.55 0.36
N HIS A 45 1.00 -9.20 -0.88
CA HIS A 45 0.09 -9.37 -2.03
C HIS A 45 0.67 -10.02 -3.30
N GLY A 46 1.54 -9.39 -4.08
CA GLY A 46 1.66 -9.73 -5.53
C GLY A 46 2.42 -11.02 -5.93
N GLY A 47 2.39 -12.04 -5.09
CA GLY A 47 2.90 -13.39 -5.35
C GLY A 47 1.79 -14.42 -5.20
N PHE A 48 0.52 -13.99 -5.22
CA PHE A 48 -0.64 -14.86 -5.00
C PHE A 48 -0.72 -16.00 -6.01
N SER A 49 -0.21 -15.80 -7.23
CA SER A 49 -0.03 -16.86 -8.24
C SER A 49 0.87 -18.02 -7.77
N GLY A 50 1.83 -17.76 -6.88
CA GLY A 50 2.65 -18.78 -6.21
C GLY A 50 1.95 -19.42 -5.00
N TRP A 51 1.16 -18.64 -4.26
CA TRP A 51 0.41 -19.12 -3.09
C TRP A 51 -0.75 -20.06 -3.47
N GLN A 52 -1.47 -19.77 -4.55
CA GLN A 52 -2.61 -20.57 -5.00
C GLN A 52 -2.26 -22.08 -5.09
N PRO A 53 -1.26 -22.52 -5.89
CA PRO A 53 -0.88 -23.93 -5.96
C PRO A 53 -0.53 -24.57 -4.62
N ILE A 54 0.16 -23.85 -3.74
CA ILE A 54 0.53 -24.34 -2.41
C ILE A 54 -0.73 -24.68 -1.62
N ILE A 55 -1.70 -23.77 -1.57
CA ILE A 55 -2.96 -23.95 -0.84
C ILE A 55 -3.73 -25.16 -1.40
N TYR A 56 -3.78 -25.32 -2.72
CA TYR A 56 -4.42 -26.49 -3.34
C TYR A 56 -3.77 -27.81 -2.93
N LYS A 57 -2.43 -27.88 -2.95
CA LYS A 57 -1.65 -29.07 -2.58
C LYS A 57 -1.81 -29.44 -1.10
N THR A 58 -2.01 -28.47 -0.20
CA THR A 58 -2.31 -28.75 1.21
C THR A 58 -3.71 -29.35 1.44
N GLY A 59 -4.56 -29.39 0.42
CA GLY A 59 -5.93 -29.89 0.54
C GLY A 59 -6.90 -28.91 1.21
N ALA A 60 -6.46 -27.68 1.51
CA ALA A 60 -7.30 -26.67 2.15
C ALA A 60 -8.55 -26.36 1.32
N PHE A 61 -9.66 -26.15 2.03
CA PHE A 61 -11.00 -25.84 1.51
C PHE A 61 -11.62 -26.93 0.63
N SER A 62 -11.08 -28.16 0.66
CA SER A 62 -11.69 -29.30 -0.03
C SER A 62 -13.06 -29.66 0.53
N GLU A 63 -13.30 -29.36 1.81
CA GLU A 63 -14.58 -29.55 2.49
C GLU A 63 -15.72 -28.64 1.98
N LEU A 64 -15.40 -27.59 1.20
CA LEU A 64 -16.40 -26.72 0.60
C LEU A 64 -17.06 -27.31 -0.65
N CYS A 65 -16.48 -28.38 -1.20
CA CYS A 65 -17.01 -29.06 -2.37
C CYS A 65 -18.03 -30.11 -1.94
N LYS A 66 -19.28 -29.93 -2.36
CA LYS A 66 -20.39 -30.83 -2.04
C LYS A 66 -20.70 -31.78 -3.19
N GLU A 67 -21.33 -32.90 -2.89
CA GLU A 67 -21.85 -33.83 -3.89
C GLU A 67 -22.91 -33.10 -4.75
N GLY A 68 -22.62 -32.95 -6.05
CA GLY A 68 -23.45 -32.21 -7.00
C GLY A 68 -22.85 -30.88 -7.49
N ASP A 69 -21.75 -30.40 -6.90
CA ASP A 69 -21.00 -29.26 -7.43
C ASP A 69 -20.28 -29.63 -8.74
N GLU A 70 -20.17 -28.67 -9.67
CA GLU A 70 -19.39 -28.87 -10.90
C GLU A 70 -17.91 -29.06 -10.55
N VAL A 71 -17.36 -30.21 -10.95
CA VAL A 71 -15.94 -30.54 -10.75
C VAL A 71 -15.10 -29.66 -11.67
N GLN A 72 -14.29 -28.79 -11.05
CA GLN A 72 -13.29 -27.97 -11.71
C GLN A 72 -11.91 -28.59 -11.50
N ILE A 73 -10.99 -28.37 -12.44
CA ILE A 73 -9.61 -28.89 -12.35
C ILE A 73 -8.64 -27.72 -12.19
N PHE A 74 -7.93 -27.68 -11.08
CA PHE A 74 -6.84 -26.76 -10.83
C PHE A 74 -5.51 -27.39 -11.28
N LYS A 75 -4.99 -27.01 -12.45
CA LYS A 75 -3.72 -27.52 -13.00
C LYS A 75 -2.50 -26.73 -12.53
N VAL A 76 -1.62 -27.25 -11.70
CA VAL A 76 -0.39 -26.53 -11.30
C VAL A 76 0.59 -26.39 -12.47
N ASP A 77 0.77 -27.49 -13.21
CA ASP A 77 1.59 -27.61 -14.42
C ASP A 77 0.99 -28.70 -15.33
N GLU A 78 1.71 -29.16 -16.35
CA GLU A 78 1.26 -30.21 -17.27
C GLU A 78 1.03 -31.57 -16.57
N ASN A 79 1.72 -31.84 -15.46
CA ASN A 79 1.73 -33.16 -14.81
C ASN A 79 0.96 -33.19 -13.48
N ILE A 80 0.71 -32.02 -12.87
CA ILE A 80 0.15 -31.89 -11.53
C ILE A 80 -1.18 -31.14 -11.61
N SER A 81 -2.27 -31.81 -11.23
CA SER A 81 -3.60 -31.21 -11.17
C SER A 81 -4.38 -31.64 -9.93
N TYR A 82 -5.21 -30.75 -9.40
CA TYR A 82 -6.07 -30.98 -8.24
C TYR A 82 -7.54 -30.79 -8.60
N ASN A 83 -8.40 -31.68 -8.11
CA ASN A 83 -9.84 -31.51 -8.21
C ASN A 83 -10.30 -30.36 -7.29
N SER A 84 -11.20 -29.54 -7.80
CA SER A 84 -11.76 -28.38 -7.13
C SER A 84 -13.24 -28.21 -7.48
N CYS A 85 -13.85 -27.20 -6.90
CA CYS A 85 -15.20 -26.74 -7.16
C CYS A 85 -15.23 -25.21 -7.05
N GLY A 86 -16.28 -24.58 -7.57
CA GLY A 86 -16.40 -23.12 -7.56
C GLY A 86 -16.28 -22.48 -6.17
N ASN A 87 -16.84 -23.13 -5.13
CA ASN A 87 -16.79 -22.62 -3.76
C ASN A 87 -15.35 -22.65 -3.19
N ARG A 88 -14.58 -23.68 -3.52
CA ARG A 88 -13.16 -23.81 -3.12
C ARG A 88 -12.29 -22.78 -3.83
N ASP A 89 -12.47 -22.63 -5.15
CA ASP A 89 -11.78 -21.62 -5.95
C ASP A 89 -12.04 -20.21 -5.41
N ALA A 90 -13.31 -19.89 -5.14
CA ALA A 90 -13.71 -18.61 -4.60
C ALA A 90 -13.11 -18.35 -3.21
N ALA A 91 -13.15 -19.34 -2.31
CA ALA A 91 -12.59 -19.22 -0.97
C ALA A 91 -11.08 -18.94 -1.01
N ILE A 92 -10.32 -19.68 -1.84
CA ILE A 92 -8.88 -19.49 -1.99
C ILE A 92 -8.59 -18.10 -2.57
N ASN A 93 -9.25 -17.71 -3.67
CA ASN A 93 -9.05 -16.41 -4.32
C ASN A 93 -9.37 -15.23 -3.41
N ASN A 94 -10.35 -15.38 -2.52
CA ASN A 94 -10.76 -14.35 -1.57
C ASN A 94 -9.75 -14.13 -0.43
N LEU A 95 -8.82 -15.05 -0.17
CA LEU A 95 -7.73 -14.84 0.79
C LEU A 95 -6.85 -13.65 0.41
N PHE A 96 -6.60 -13.49 -0.89
CA PHE A 96 -5.85 -12.37 -1.44
C PHE A 96 -6.57 -11.04 -1.16
N THR A 97 -7.86 -10.98 -1.49
CA THR A 97 -8.71 -9.81 -1.29
C THR A 97 -8.81 -9.44 0.19
N LEU A 98 -8.96 -10.41 1.08
CA LEU A 98 -8.98 -10.19 2.53
C LEU A 98 -7.71 -9.51 3.02
N SER A 99 -6.56 -10.05 2.62
CA SER A 99 -5.28 -9.48 3.00
C SER A 99 -5.11 -8.06 2.44
N PHE A 100 -5.47 -7.86 1.17
CA PHE A 100 -5.30 -6.59 0.45
C PHE A 100 -6.20 -5.50 1.03
N PHE A 101 -7.41 -5.88 1.43
CA PHE A 101 -8.33 -5.03 2.19
C PHE A 101 -7.69 -4.56 3.50
N LEU A 102 -7.22 -5.50 4.34
CA LEU A 102 -6.71 -5.19 5.67
C LEU A 102 -5.48 -4.31 5.65
N HIS A 103 -4.55 -4.55 4.72
CA HIS A 103 -3.34 -3.75 4.55
C HIS A 103 -3.67 -2.26 4.36
N PHE A 104 -4.51 -1.91 3.38
CA PHE A 104 -4.82 -0.51 3.12
C PHE A 104 -5.81 0.09 4.13
N PHE A 105 -6.75 -0.71 4.64
CA PHE A 105 -7.70 -0.23 5.65
C PHE A 105 -7.02 0.09 6.98
N LEU A 106 -6.06 -0.73 7.42
CA LEU A 106 -5.33 -0.57 8.68
C LEU A 106 -4.04 0.26 8.54
N SER A 107 -3.75 0.80 7.36
CA SER A 107 -2.59 1.67 7.11
C SER A 107 -2.58 2.88 8.06
N SER A 108 -3.74 3.50 8.29
CA SER A 108 -3.87 4.62 9.24
C SER A 108 -3.54 4.20 10.69
N MET A 109 -3.90 2.98 11.09
CA MET A 109 -3.58 2.47 12.44
C MET A 109 -2.07 2.21 12.58
N SER A 110 -1.43 1.72 11.52
CA SER A 110 0.02 1.52 11.48
C SER A 110 0.77 2.84 11.62
N GLY A 111 0.27 3.91 10.98
CA GLY A 111 0.79 5.27 11.17
C GLY A 111 0.66 5.77 12.61
N PHE A 112 -0.50 5.58 13.24
CA PHE A 112 -0.70 5.95 14.65
C PHE A 112 0.28 5.24 15.61
N ILE A 113 0.51 3.94 15.41
CA ILE A 113 1.46 3.15 16.21
C ILE A 113 2.88 3.67 16.01
N LEU A 114 3.27 3.97 14.76
CA LEU A 114 4.56 4.54 14.41
C LEU A 114 4.80 5.87 15.13
N ASP A 115 3.83 6.78 15.07
CA ASP A 115 3.96 8.12 15.65
C ASP A 115 3.98 8.08 17.19
N THR A 116 3.17 7.21 17.79
CA THR A 116 3.04 7.12 19.25
C THR A 116 4.24 6.41 19.88
N PHE A 117 4.56 5.21 19.39
CA PHE A 117 5.53 4.31 20.02
C PHE A 117 6.92 4.33 19.36
N GLY A 118 7.05 4.94 18.17
CA GLY A 118 8.29 5.07 17.43
C GLY A 118 8.56 3.92 16.45
N GLU A 119 9.58 4.13 15.61
CA GLU A 119 9.95 3.27 14.47
C GLU A 119 10.23 1.83 14.87
N LYS A 120 11.05 1.63 15.91
CA LYS A 120 11.44 0.31 16.41
C LYS A 120 10.27 -0.52 16.93
N VAL A 121 9.39 0.06 17.74
CA VAL A 121 8.25 -0.69 18.32
C VAL A 121 7.26 -1.06 17.23
N CYS A 122 6.96 -0.12 16.32
CA CYS A 122 6.07 -0.36 15.19
C CYS A 122 6.57 -1.52 14.32
N PHE A 123 7.87 -1.50 13.95
CA PHE A 123 8.47 -2.55 13.14
C PHE A 123 8.47 -3.92 13.84
N LEU A 124 8.90 -3.98 15.11
CA LEU A 124 8.93 -5.23 15.86
C LEU A 124 7.53 -5.82 16.05
N CYS A 125 6.52 -4.97 16.27
CA CYS A 125 5.12 -5.40 16.32
C CYS A 125 4.68 -6.05 14.99
N GLY A 126 5.01 -5.42 13.86
CA GLY A 126 4.76 -5.99 12.52
C GLY A 126 5.42 -7.35 12.33
N GLN A 127 6.70 -7.49 12.73
CA GLN A 127 7.42 -8.77 12.64
C GLN A 127 6.84 -9.86 13.56
N ILE A 128 6.38 -9.51 14.77
CA ILE A 128 5.73 -10.47 15.68
C ILE A 128 4.42 -10.97 15.09
N ILE A 129 3.60 -10.08 14.51
CA ILE A 129 2.34 -10.46 13.84
C ILE A 129 2.62 -11.36 12.63
N LEU A 130 3.64 -11.03 11.83
CA LEU A 130 4.07 -11.85 10.70
C LEU A 130 4.60 -13.22 11.15
N ALA A 131 5.37 -13.27 12.23
CA ALA A 131 5.82 -14.52 12.85
C ALA A 131 4.63 -15.38 13.28
N LEU A 132 3.63 -14.77 13.94
CA LEU A 132 2.41 -15.46 14.35
C LEU A 132 1.62 -16.01 13.15
N ALA A 133 1.60 -15.28 12.02
CA ALA A 133 0.99 -15.76 10.78
C ALA A 133 1.63 -17.07 10.33
N PHE A 134 2.94 -17.12 10.09
CA PHE A 134 3.62 -18.34 9.65
C PHE A 134 3.60 -19.45 10.70
N PHE A 135 3.66 -19.09 11.99
CA PHE A 135 3.53 -20.03 13.09
C PHE A 135 2.15 -20.71 13.11
N SER A 136 1.08 -19.96 12.81
CA SER A 136 -0.27 -20.53 12.70
C SER A 136 -0.35 -21.62 11.63
N LEU A 137 0.23 -21.40 10.44
CA LEU A 137 0.31 -22.40 9.37
C LEU A 137 1.20 -23.60 9.73
N ALA A 138 2.21 -23.40 10.58
CA ALA A 138 3.11 -24.47 10.96
C ALA A 138 2.47 -25.47 11.95
N ILE A 139 1.58 -25.01 12.82
CA ILE A 139 0.98 -25.83 13.89
C ILE A 139 -0.42 -26.31 13.52
N LEU A 140 -1.26 -25.41 13.02
CA LEU A 140 -2.69 -25.68 12.84
C LEU A 140 -2.93 -26.33 11.46
N LYS A 141 -3.63 -27.47 11.45
CA LYS A 141 -3.83 -28.30 10.24
C LYS A 141 -5.25 -28.29 9.67
N PHE A 142 -6.06 -27.27 10.00
CA PHE A 142 -7.42 -27.12 9.47
C PHE A 142 -7.48 -26.04 8.39
N SER A 143 -8.36 -26.17 7.38
CA SER A 143 -8.41 -25.29 6.21
C SER A 143 -8.54 -23.79 6.52
N TYR A 144 -9.39 -23.41 7.49
CA TYR A 144 -9.62 -22.02 7.86
C TYR A 144 -8.39 -21.30 8.46
N VAL A 145 -7.30 -22.01 8.78
CA VAL A 145 -6.03 -21.40 9.20
C VAL A 145 -5.50 -20.43 8.14
N TRP A 146 -5.78 -20.69 6.86
CA TRP A 146 -5.36 -19.80 5.78
C TRP A 146 -6.01 -18.41 5.86
N TYR A 147 -7.26 -18.31 6.33
CA TYR A 147 -7.88 -17.01 6.61
C TYR A 147 -7.16 -16.26 7.73
N ILE A 148 -6.78 -16.97 8.80
CA ILE A 148 -6.00 -16.39 9.91
C ILE A 148 -4.64 -15.90 9.40
N PHE A 149 -3.96 -16.73 8.60
CA PHE A 149 -2.67 -16.38 7.99
C PHE A 149 -2.77 -15.11 7.14
N PHE A 150 -3.68 -15.06 6.16
CA PHE A 150 -3.81 -13.90 5.27
C PHE A 150 -4.34 -12.65 5.99
N PHE A 151 -5.14 -12.83 7.06
CA PHE A 151 -5.55 -11.74 7.94
C PHE A 151 -4.34 -11.11 8.64
N LEU A 152 -3.54 -11.93 9.34
CA LEU A 152 -2.34 -11.46 10.05
C LEU A 152 -1.30 -10.90 9.09
N LEU A 153 -1.16 -11.50 7.91
CA LEU A 153 -0.33 -11.00 6.83
C LEU A 153 -0.74 -9.56 6.49
N GLY A 154 -2.04 -9.32 6.25
CA GLY A 154 -2.61 -8.01 5.93
C GLY A 154 -2.30 -6.95 6.99
N VAL A 155 -2.50 -7.30 8.26
CA VAL A 155 -2.21 -6.42 9.41
C VAL A 155 -0.73 -6.08 9.53
N SER A 156 0.16 -7.05 9.28
CA SER A 156 1.62 -6.86 9.43
C SER A 156 2.26 -6.00 8.33
N ALA A 157 1.57 -5.79 7.20
CA ALA A 157 2.09 -5.20 5.97
C ALA A 157 2.78 -3.85 6.21
N ASP A 158 2.00 -2.89 6.71
CA ASP A 158 2.44 -1.51 6.88
C ASP A 158 3.22 -1.31 8.17
N LEU A 159 2.90 -2.05 9.23
CA LEU A 159 3.70 -2.11 10.45
C LEU A 159 5.15 -2.49 10.16
N SER A 160 5.38 -3.37 9.17
CA SER A 160 6.73 -3.81 8.80
C SER A 160 7.40 -2.88 7.79
N PHE A 161 6.65 -2.18 6.93
CA PHE A 161 7.23 -1.39 5.84
C PHE A 161 7.40 0.09 6.16
N ILE A 162 6.39 0.73 6.75
CA ILE A 162 6.42 2.18 6.98
C ILE A 162 7.62 2.60 7.84
N PRO A 163 7.99 1.88 8.93
CA PRO A 163 9.19 2.23 9.70
C PRO A 163 10.48 2.21 8.89
N LEU A 164 10.62 1.30 7.91
CA LEU A 164 11.81 1.21 7.07
C LEU A 164 12.01 2.47 6.21
N LEU A 165 10.93 3.14 5.81
CA LEU A 165 11.00 4.37 5.02
C LEU A 165 11.68 5.52 5.78
N LYS A 166 11.66 5.51 7.12
CA LYS A 166 12.28 6.56 7.94
C LYS A 166 13.79 6.66 7.80
N ILE A 167 14.45 5.64 7.22
CA ILE A 167 15.89 5.72 6.90
C ILE A 167 16.22 6.85 5.91
N SER A 168 15.24 7.32 5.14
CA SER A 168 15.37 8.48 4.25
C SER A 168 15.90 9.73 4.96
N LYS A 169 15.62 9.90 6.26
CA LYS A 169 16.10 11.05 7.06
C LYS A 169 17.62 11.18 7.12
N TYR A 170 18.35 10.08 6.89
CA TYR A 170 19.82 10.06 6.87
C TYR A 170 20.42 10.41 5.49
N PHE A 171 19.57 10.69 4.49
CA PHE A 171 19.91 11.04 3.11
C PHE A 171 19.25 12.35 2.67
N PRO A 172 19.58 13.50 3.30
CA PRO A 172 18.99 14.78 2.94
C PRO A 172 19.25 15.11 1.46
N GLY A 173 18.21 15.54 0.75
CA GLY A 173 18.27 15.84 -0.68
C GLY A 173 18.15 14.63 -1.61
N GLN A 174 18.14 13.39 -1.09
CA GLN A 174 17.99 12.15 -1.86
C GLN A 174 16.87 11.22 -1.33
N GLU A 175 16.04 11.70 -0.40
CA GLU A 175 14.94 10.94 0.24
C GLU A 175 14.06 10.19 -0.78
N SER A 176 13.76 10.87 -1.87
CA SER A 176 13.03 10.38 -3.04
C SER A 176 13.59 9.09 -3.63
N LEU A 177 14.91 9.06 -3.81
CA LEU A 177 15.65 7.93 -4.37
C LEU A 177 15.64 6.76 -3.37
N ILE A 178 15.76 7.06 -2.08
CA ILE A 178 15.71 6.06 -1.01
C ILE A 178 14.33 5.38 -0.93
N PHE A 179 13.24 6.16 -1.02
CA PHE A 179 11.89 5.61 -1.10
C PHE A 179 11.71 4.76 -2.35
N GLY A 180 12.27 5.19 -3.49
CA GLY A 180 12.27 4.41 -4.73
C GLY A 180 12.97 3.06 -4.58
N ILE A 181 14.15 3.03 -3.96
CA ILE A 181 14.89 1.79 -3.69
C ILE A 181 14.09 0.88 -2.77
N LEU A 182 13.58 1.36 -1.64
CA LEU A 182 12.81 0.53 -0.69
C LEU A 182 11.48 0.04 -1.29
N GLY A 183 10.78 0.87 -2.07
CA GLY A 183 9.57 0.48 -2.78
C GLY A 183 9.83 -0.54 -3.89
N SER A 184 10.95 -0.41 -4.62
CA SER A 184 11.39 -1.40 -5.60
C SER A 184 11.75 -2.73 -4.93
N ALA A 185 12.45 -2.69 -3.80
CA ALA A 185 12.80 -3.85 -3.00
C ALA A 185 11.54 -4.58 -2.50
N ARG A 186 10.55 -3.85 -1.98
CA ARG A 186 9.23 -4.41 -1.61
C ARG A 186 8.57 -5.17 -2.76
N SER A 187 8.71 -4.70 -4.00
CA SER A 187 8.15 -5.36 -5.19
C SER A 187 8.87 -6.66 -5.54
N THR A 188 10.18 -6.77 -5.30
CA THR A 188 10.92 -8.04 -5.49
C THR A 188 10.41 -9.16 -4.59
N GLY A 189 9.74 -8.82 -3.48
CA GLY A 189 9.06 -9.79 -2.64
C GLY A 189 7.99 -10.62 -3.35
N PHE A 190 7.50 -10.18 -4.53
CA PHE A 190 6.60 -11.00 -5.38
C PHE A 190 7.22 -12.37 -5.70
N ALA A 191 8.55 -12.48 -5.67
CA ALA A 191 9.28 -13.72 -5.89
C ALA A 191 9.13 -14.73 -4.75
N VAL A 192 8.83 -14.31 -3.51
CA VAL A 192 8.76 -15.22 -2.35
C VAL A 192 7.73 -16.33 -2.57
N GLY A 193 6.52 -15.97 -3.01
CA GLY A 193 5.47 -16.96 -3.31
C GLY A 193 5.88 -17.93 -4.43
N LEU A 194 6.59 -17.43 -5.45
CA LEU A 194 7.11 -18.25 -6.55
C LEU A 194 8.22 -19.19 -6.07
N LEU A 195 9.16 -18.71 -5.25
CA LEU A 195 10.24 -19.51 -4.69
C LEU A 195 9.72 -20.59 -3.75
N LEU A 196 8.73 -20.26 -2.90
CA LEU A 196 8.06 -21.24 -2.05
C LEU A 196 7.34 -22.31 -2.90
N LYS A 197 6.66 -21.91 -3.99
CA LYS A 197 6.06 -22.87 -4.93
C LYS A 197 7.13 -23.81 -5.50
N ILE A 198 8.22 -23.27 -6.02
CA ILE A 198 9.30 -24.05 -6.63
C ILE A 198 9.92 -25.01 -5.59
N ALA A 199 10.17 -24.53 -4.38
CA ALA A 199 10.70 -25.34 -3.29
C ALA A 199 9.74 -26.49 -2.91
N PHE A 200 8.45 -26.21 -2.80
CA PHE A 200 7.43 -27.16 -2.35
C PHE A 200 7.09 -28.24 -3.39
N PHE A 201 7.14 -27.91 -4.68
CA PHE A 201 6.76 -28.82 -5.76
C PHE A 201 7.95 -29.50 -6.44
N TYR A 202 9.05 -28.78 -6.70
CA TYR A 202 10.11 -29.27 -7.59
C TYR A 202 11.43 -29.57 -6.87
N LEU A 203 11.86 -28.70 -5.94
CA LEU A 203 13.18 -28.85 -5.33
C LEU A 203 13.21 -29.95 -4.27
N PHE A 204 12.27 -29.91 -3.32
CA PHE A 204 12.19 -30.88 -2.23
C PHE A 204 11.09 -31.92 -2.44
N ASN A 205 10.14 -31.65 -3.35
CA ASN A 205 8.98 -32.49 -3.63
C ASN A 205 8.25 -32.98 -2.36
N PHE A 206 7.99 -32.05 -1.44
CA PHE A 206 7.35 -32.32 -0.15
C PHE A 206 5.94 -32.90 -0.33
N GLY A 207 5.50 -33.73 0.62
CA GLY A 207 4.14 -34.24 0.71
C GLY A 207 3.10 -33.16 1.05
N ASN A 208 1.81 -33.50 0.93
CA ASN A 208 0.70 -32.55 1.15
C ASN A 208 0.70 -31.93 2.55
N ASN A 209 1.13 -32.68 3.57
CA ASN A 209 1.13 -32.27 4.97
C ASN A 209 2.48 -31.66 5.43
N GLU A 210 3.43 -31.47 4.52
CA GLU A 210 4.81 -31.07 4.86
C GLU A 210 5.09 -29.58 4.62
N PHE A 211 4.08 -28.80 4.21
CA PHE A 211 4.24 -27.36 3.99
C PHE A 211 4.73 -26.61 5.24
N TYR A 212 4.42 -27.12 6.44
CA TYR A 212 4.92 -26.55 7.70
C TYR A 212 6.45 -26.45 7.76
N ILE A 213 7.19 -27.34 7.08
CA ILE A 213 8.65 -27.32 7.05
C ILE A 213 9.14 -26.02 6.39
N LEU A 214 8.52 -25.63 5.27
CA LEU A 214 8.83 -24.36 4.60
C LEU A 214 8.43 -23.15 5.45
N CYS A 215 7.31 -23.22 6.19
CA CYS A 215 6.92 -22.17 7.14
C CYS A 215 7.98 -22.02 8.25
N VAL A 216 8.49 -23.12 8.80
CA VAL A 216 9.54 -23.11 9.84
C VAL A 216 10.86 -22.58 9.28
N ILE A 217 11.26 -23.00 8.08
CA ILE A 217 12.45 -22.46 7.41
C ILE A 217 12.31 -20.94 7.22
N TYR A 218 11.15 -20.47 6.77
CA TYR A 218 10.88 -19.05 6.60
C TYR A 218 10.92 -18.28 7.92
N LEU A 219 10.35 -18.83 9.00
CA LEU A 219 10.43 -18.26 10.35
C LEU A 219 11.89 -18.12 10.82
N CYS A 220 12.67 -19.20 10.72
CA CYS A 220 14.04 -19.26 11.20
C CYS A 220 15.03 -18.44 10.38
N THR A 221 14.76 -18.22 9.08
CA THR A 221 15.66 -17.49 8.19
C THR A 221 15.21 -16.04 7.99
N CYS A 222 14.08 -15.86 7.31
CA CYS A 222 13.58 -14.60 6.81
C CYS A 222 13.06 -13.69 7.93
N ILE A 223 12.20 -14.23 8.80
CA ILE A 223 11.58 -13.46 9.89
C ILE A 223 12.59 -13.20 11.00
N LEU A 224 13.39 -14.21 11.38
CA LEU A 224 14.46 -14.02 12.36
C LEU A 224 15.47 -12.97 11.89
N PHE A 225 15.92 -13.01 10.64
CA PHE A 225 16.80 -11.98 10.07
C PHE A 225 16.19 -10.59 10.18
N SER A 226 14.91 -10.45 9.80
CA SER A 226 14.18 -9.17 9.87
C SER A 226 14.06 -8.68 11.31
N PHE A 227 13.79 -9.57 12.26
CA PHE A 227 13.73 -9.27 13.68
C PHE A 227 15.09 -8.79 14.23
N LEU A 228 16.19 -9.44 13.84
CA LEU A 228 17.55 -9.03 14.23
C LEU A 228 17.87 -7.62 13.69
N VAL A 229 17.55 -7.34 12.43
CA VAL A 229 17.70 -5.99 11.84
C VAL A 229 16.88 -4.96 12.63
N GLY A 230 15.63 -5.30 13.00
CA GLY A 230 14.78 -4.44 13.83
C GLY A 230 15.33 -4.16 15.22
N ILE A 231 15.94 -5.16 15.88
CA ILE A 231 16.50 -5.00 17.23
C ILE A 231 17.79 -4.17 17.21
N PHE A 232 18.71 -4.48 16.30
CA PHE A 232 20.08 -3.97 16.34
C PHE A 232 20.27 -2.68 15.53
N ILE A 233 19.50 -2.48 14.47
CA ILE A 233 19.74 -1.40 13.49
C ILE A 233 18.68 -0.31 13.59
N MET A 234 17.40 -0.66 13.81
CA MET A 234 16.32 0.33 13.89
C MET A 234 16.50 1.25 15.10
N PRO A 235 16.54 2.58 14.90
CA PRO A 235 16.67 3.52 16.00
C PRO A 235 15.43 3.46 16.90
N GLY A 236 15.66 3.48 18.21
CA GLY A 236 14.59 3.63 19.19
C GLY A 236 14.15 5.09 19.32
N LYS A 237 13.05 5.34 20.03
CA LYS A 237 12.62 6.70 20.36
C LYS A 237 13.67 7.32 21.29
N SER A 238 14.42 8.32 20.79
CA SER A 238 15.40 9.05 21.61
C SER A 238 14.66 9.90 22.63
N THR A 239 14.77 9.54 23.91
CA THR A 239 14.22 10.29 25.05
C THR A 239 14.95 11.63 25.28
N ASN A 240 16.05 11.89 24.57
CA ASN A 240 16.93 13.04 24.84
C ASN A 240 16.44 14.40 24.29
N ASN A 241 15.32 14.46 23.57
CA ASN A 241 14.74 15.74 23.15
C ASN A 241 14.05 16.52 24.29
N LYS A 242 14.07 16.02 25.55
CA LYS A 242 13.59 16.78 26.71
C LYS A 242 14.65 17.68 27.36
N SER A 243 15.94 17.50 27.09
CA SER A 243 17.02 18.29 27.71
C SER A 243 17.55 19.44 26.86
N THR A 244 16.89 19.78 25.75
CA THR A 244 17.21 20.96 24.93
C THR A 244 15.96 21.82 24.70
N MET A 245 15.10 21.92 25.71
CA MET A 245 13.96 22.87 25.75
C MET A 245 14.19 23.99 26.77
N GLN A 246 15.40 24.56 26.79
CA GLN A 246 15.66 25.76 27.60
C GLN A 246 16.43 26.86 26.87
N GLY A 247 16.52 26.82 25.55
CA GLY A 247 17.14 27.93 24.81
C GLY A 247 17.19 27.74 23.31
N GLN A 248 16.03 27.74 22.64
CA GLN A 248 15.88 28.16 21.24
C GLN A 248 14.39 28.05 20.86
N ASP A 249 13.66 29.13 21.15
CA ASP A 249 12.34 29.34 20.56
C ASP A 249 12.47 29.48 19.04
N ASN A 250 11.56 28.83 18.31
CA ASN A 250 11.31 28.91 16.85
C ASN A 250 12.06 27.95 15.90
N ILE A 251 12.10 26.65 16.21
CA ILE A 251 12.14 25.62 15.15
C ILE A 251 11.08 24.56 15.45
N GLN A 252 9.86 24.77 14.94
CA GLN A 252 8.86 23.70 14.81
C GLN A 252 9.39 22.68 13.78
N ILE A 253 9.93 21.57 14.27
CA ILE A 253 10.24 20.41 13.44
C ILE A 253 8.90 19.76 13.09
N ASN A 254 8.44 20.04 11.86
CA ASN A 254 7.22 19.48 11.28
C ASN A 254 7.20 17.96 11.37
N SER A 255 6.01 17.44 11.68
CA SER A 255 5.67 16.01 11.63
C SER A 255 6.21 15.34 10.35
N GLU A 256 7.09 14.35 10.55
CA GLU A 256 7.76 13.64 9.47
C GLU A 256 6.78 12.73 8.71
N ARG A 257 6.46 13.13 7.48
CA ARG A 257 5.78 12.34 6.43
C ARG A 257 6.25 10.88 6.37
N ALA A 258 5.29 9.97 6.47
CA ALA A 258 5.48 8.53 6.28
C ALA A 258 5.02 8.04 4.88
N THR A 259 4.97 8.91 3.87
CA THR A 259 4.38 8.58 2.57
C THR A 259 5.30 9.02 1.43
N GLY A 260 5.71 8.06 0.59
CA GLY A 260 6.70 8.23 -0.47
C GLY A 260 6.14 8.91 -1.72
N SER A 261 5.87 10.21 -1.66
CA SER A 261 5.86 11.06 -2.85
C SER A 261 7.20 11.76 -2.97
N SER A 262 7.72 11.82 -4.19
CA SER A 262 8.89 12.61 -4.47
C SER A 262 8.83 13.19 -5.87
N MET A 263 8.86 14.51 -5.97
CA MET A 263 9.59 15.23 -7.01
C MET A 263 9.99 16.63 -6.52
N THR A 264 11.09 17.09 -7.11
CA THR A 264 11.94 18.24 -6.78
C THR A 264 11.25 19.61 -6.82
N ASP A 265 11.50 20.41 -5.79
CA ASP A 265 10.99 21.79 -5.64
C ASP A 265 11.43 22.73 -6.77
N LYS A 266 10.46 23.37 -7.45
CA LYS A 266 10.63 24.71 -8.05
C LYS A 266 9.71 25.67 -7.31
N LYS A 267 10.28 26.51 -6.44
CA LYS A 267 9.59 27.57 -5.69
C LYS A 267 8.98 28.61 -6.65
N ASN A 268 7.71 28.95 -6.43
CA ASN A 268 7.18 30.26 -6.81
C ASN A 268 6.65 30.95 -5.54
N ASN A 269 7.18 32.15 -5.28
CA ASN A 269 6.88 32.99 -4.12
C ASN A 269 5.58 33.75 -4.38
N ASN A 270 4.64 33.77 -3.43
CA ASN A 270 3.81 34.96 -3.16
C ASN A 270 3.01 34.82 -1.85
N ASN A 271 3.55 35.49 -0.83
CA ASN A 271 2.94 36.29 0.24
C ASN A 271 1.47 36.13 0.70
N ASN A 272 1.39 35.93 2.01
CA ASN A 272 0.74 36.75 3.06
C ASN A 272 -0.75 36.60 3.43
N ASN A 273 -0.89 36.54 4.77
CA ASN A 273 -1.98 36.95 5.66
C ASN A 273 -3.16 35.99 5.83
N ASN A 274 -3.15 35.26 6.96
CA ASN A 274 -4.29 35.12 7.89
C ASN A 274 -3.89 34.28 9.13
N ASN A 275 -3.04 34.84 10.02
CA ASN A 275 -2.54 34.18 11.25
C ASN A 275 -3.35 34.53 12.51
N GLY A 276 -4.68 34.65 12.42
CA GLY A 276 -5.52 35.06 13.56
C GLY A 276 -6.38 33.96 14.21
N ILE A 277 -6.55 32.81 13.54
CA ILE A 277 -7.55 31.78 13.92
C ILE A 277 -6.90 30.48 14.40
N PHE A 278 -5.63 30.26 14.05
CA PHE A 278 -4.89 29.01 14.33
C PHE A 278 -4.41 28.89 15.78
N GLN A 279 -4.29 30.01 16.50
CA GLN A 279 -3.83 30.04 17.89
C GLN A 279 -4.90 29.61 18.91
N GLU A 280 -6.19 29.61 18.54
CA GLU A 280 -7.27 29.14 19.42
C GLU A 280 -7.52 27.63 19.31
N MET A 281 -7.23 26.99 18.16
CA MET A 281 -7.44 25.55 17.97
C MET A 281 -6.36 24.67 18.64
N GLU A 282 -5.12 25.16 18.76
CA GLU A 282 -4.03 24.42 19.40
C GLU A 282 -4.18 24.35 20.94
N ASN A 283 -4.90 25.32 21.53
CA ASN A 283 -5.19 25.36 22.96
C ASN A 283 -6.34 24.44 23.40
N LEU A 284 -7.14 23.92 22.46
CA LEU A 284 -8.29 23.03 22.75
C LEU A 284 -7.96 21.53 22.62
N GLU A 285 -6.95 21.14 21.83
CA GLU A 285 -6.53 19.74 21.68
C GLU A 285 -5.44 19.29 22.68
N SER A 286 -4.78 20.24 23.35
CA SER A 286 -3.87 19.92 24.46
C SER A 286 -4.64 19.85 25.78
N GLY A 287 -5.15 18.66 26.12
CA GLY A 287 -5.75 18.35 27.42
C GLY A 287 -4.76 18.44 28.60
N LYS A 288 -4.14 19.60 28.82
CA LYS A 288 -3.40 19.93 30.03
C LYS A 288 -4.38 20.53 31.03
N ARG A 289 -4.70 19.77 32.09
CA ARG A 289 -5.14 20.37 33.36
C ARG A 289 -4.02 21.28 33.85
N SER A 290 -4.06 22.55 33.51
CA SER A 290 -3.32 23.58 34.24
C SER A 290 -4.02 23.76 35.57
N SER A 291 -3.31 23.45 36.66
CA SER A 291 -3.64 23.87 38.02
C SER A 291 -3.84 25.38 38.03
N ILE A 292 -5.10 25.82 38.13
CA ILE A 292 -5.45 27.22 38.33
C ILE A 292 -5.09 27.59 39.77
N ASN A 293 -4.16 28.52 39.91
CA ASN A 293 -3.88 29.19 41.18
C ASN A 293 -5.12 29.96 41.63
N ILE A 294 -5.49 29.73 42.89
CA ILE A 294 -6.57 30.42 43.59
C ILE A 294 -6.04 31.80 44.00
N SER A 295 -6.41 32.84 43.25
CA SER A 295 -6.48 34.22 43.74
C SER A 295 -7.20 35.08 42.69
N ASP A 296 -8.52 35.19 42.85
CA ASP A 296 -9.25 36.47 42.87
C ASP A 296 -10.74 36.25 42.61
N ARG A 297 -11.52 36.35 43.68
CA ARG A 297 -12.98 36.52 43.64
C ARG A 297 -13.26 37.98 43.28
N ASN A 298 -14.13 38.19 42.27
CA ASN A 298 -15.39 38.93 42.41
C ASN A 298 -15.88 39.42 41.03
N SER A 299 -16.90 38.78 40.46
CA SER A 299 -18.14 39.47 40.10
C SER A 299 -19.15 38.47 39.53
N LEU A 300 -20.38 38.66 40.01
CA LEU A 300 -21.54 37.81 39.90
C LEU A 300 -22.27 38.11 38.59
N SER A 301 -22.59 37.11 37.76
CA SER A 301 -23.95 36.94 37.20
C SER A 301 -24.11 35.77 36.22
N LYS A 302 -24.98 34.85 36.66
CA LYS A 302 -25.94 33.98 35.95
C LYS A 302 -25.44 32.84 35.02
N PRO A 303 -25.94 31.61 35.23
CA PRO A 303 -25.71 30.49 34.34
C PRO A 303 -26.72 30.53 33.18
N GLN A 304 -26.22 30.50 31.94
CA GLN A 304 -27.04 30.10 30.79
C GLN A 304 -26.62 28.69 30.37
N ASN A 305 -27.56 27.80 30.65
CA ASN A 305 -27.63 26.44 30.18
C ASN A 305 -27.67 26.45 28.65
N ASN A 306 -26.73 25.78 27.97
CA ASN A 306 -27.02 25.21 26.66
C ASN A 306 -26.18 23.97 26.37
N ASN A 307 -26.94 22.90 26.26
CA ASN A 307 -26.61 21.53 25.91
C ASN A 307 -25.77 21.36 24.63
N ASN A 308 -25.08 20.21 24.61
CA ASN A 308 -24.68 19.38 23.47
C ASN A 308 -23.35 19.69 22.75
N ASN A 309 -22.29 19.07 23.28
CA ASN A 309 -20.98 18.80 22.67
C ASN A 309 -21.02 17.79 21.49
N ASN A 310 -21.94 17.93 20.54
CA ASN A 310 -21.99 17.06 19.33
C ASN A 310 -21.61 17.79 18.02
N THR A 311 -20.80 18.84 18.09
CA THR A 311 -20.47 19.71 16.94
C THR A 311 -19.14 19.44 16.23
N SER A 312 -18.34 18.43 16.58
CA SER A 312 -16.98 18.33 15.99
C SER A 312 -16.88 17.63 14.62
N LEU A 313 -17.69 16.61 14.34
CA LEU A 313 -17.51 15.76 13.15
C LEU A 313 -18.40 16.18 11.96
N LEU A 314 -19.66 16.54 12.23
CA LEU A 314 -20.61 16.99 11.21
C LEU A 314 -20.24 18.35 10.63
N GLU A 315 -19.74 19.27 11.45
CA GLU A 315 -19.26 20.58 11.00
C GLU A 315 -17.98 20.47 10.19
N TYR A 316 -17.09 19.53 10.55
CA TYR A 316 -15.89 19.21 9.77
C TYR A 316 -16.23 18.58 8.41
N ILE A 317 -17.20 17.66 8.35
CA ILE A 317 -17.70 17.12 7.07
C ILE A 317 -18.33 18.25 6.23
N LYS A 318 -19.09 19.16 6.87
CA LYS A 318 -19.71 20.30 6.19
C LYS A 318 -18.68 21.28 5.63
N SER A 319 -17.57 21.52 6.33
CA SER A 319 -16.47 22.37 5.86
C SER A 319 -15.66 21.71 4.74
N LEU A 320 -15.39 20.40 4.81
CA LEU A 320 -14.80 19.63 3.71
C LEU A 320 -15.68 19.66 2.46
N TRP A 321 -17.00 19.57 2.63
CA TRP A 321 -17.97 19.66 1.54
C TRP A 321 -18.10 21.07 0.97
N ALA A 322 -17.57 22.10 1.62
CA ALA A 322 -17.53 23.47 1.10
C ALA A 322 -16.26 23.76 0.27
N HIS A 323 -15.24 22.89 0.34
CA HIS A 323 -13.95 23.13 -0.31
C HIS A 323 -14.03 23.10 -1.84
N PRO A 324 -13.43 24.06 -2.58
CA PRO A 324 -13.54 24.16 -4.04
C PRO A 324 -12.91 22.98 -4.80
N GLN A 325 -11.91 22.31 -4.22
CA GLN A 325 -11.24 21.13 -4.82
C GLN A 325 -11.87 19.78 -4.44
N LYS A 326 -13.02 19.76 -3.74
CA LYS A 326 -13.66 18.51 -3.27
C LYS A 326 -13.96 17.52 -4.40
N TRP A 327 -14.40 18.02 -5.55
CA TRP A 327 -14.79 17.17 -6.69
C TRP A 327 -13.57 16.52 -7.36
N GLU A 328 -12.45 17.25 -7.47
CA GLU A 328 -11.21 16.67 -8.00
C GLU A 328 -10.69 15.55 -7.09
N TYR A 329 -10.78 15.75 -5.78
CA TYR A 329 -10.42 14.72 -4.81
C TYR A 329 -11.33 13.49 -4.89
N LEU A 330 -12.65 13.67 -4.85
CA LEU A 330 -13.62 12.57 -4.91
C LEU A 330 -13.50 11.76 -6.20
N ILE A 331 -13.27 12.42 -7.34
CA ILE A 331 -13.03 11.73 -8.62
C ILE A 331 -11.72 10.94 -8.56
N THR A 332 -10.67 11.50 -7.95
CA THR A 332 -9.39 10.79 -7.78
C THR A 332 -9.55 9.57 -6.88
N VAL A 333 -10.31 9.69 -5.78
CA VAL A 333 -10.66 8.55 -4.90
C VAL A 333 -11.40 7.48 -5.69
N PHE A 334 -12.38 7.86 -6.51
CA PHE A 334 -13.09 6.90 -7.36
C PHE A 334 -12.16 6.19 -8.36
N ILE A 335 -11.23 6.91 -9.00
CA ILE A 335 -10.24 6.34 -9.91
C ILE A 335 -9.30 5.38 -9.15
N CYS A 336 -8.90 5.74 -7.94
CA CYS A 336 -8.10 4.88 -7.06
C CYS A 336 -8.84 3.59 -6.71
N SER A 337 -10.09 3.68 -6.23
CA SER A 337 -10.96 2.54 -5.95
C SER A 337 -11.11 1.62 -7.16
N SER A 338 -11.40 2.19 -8.34
CA SER A 338 -11.50 1.43 -9.60
C SER A 338 -10.20 0.71 -9.95
N SER A 339 -9.06 1.34 -9.75
CA SER A 339 -7.74 0.76 -10.03
C SER A 339 -7.41 -0.37 -9.05
N MET A 340 -7.74 -0.23 -7.76
CA MET A 340 -7.57 -1.28 -6.76
C MET A 340 -8.47 -2.50 -7.01
N ILE A 341 -9.74 -2.28 -7.35
CA ILE A 341 -10.67 -3.37 -7.67
C ILE A 341 -10.14 -4.21 -8.84
N ARG A 342 -9.73 -3.52 -9.92
CA ARG A 342 -9.16 -4.12 -11.12
C ARG A 342 -7.85 -4.83 -10.85
N PHE A 343 -6.93 -4.20 -10.12
CA PHE A 343 -5.67 -4.84 -9.71
C PHE A 343 -5.93 -6.16 -8.96
N ASP A 344 -6.83 -6.16 -7.98
CA ASP A 344 -7.08 -7.33 -7.16
C ASP A 344 -7.71 -8.49 -7.93
N TYR A 345 -8.77 -8.18 -8.69
CA TYR A 345 -9.43 -9.17 -9.52
C TYR A 345 -8.45 -9.79 -10.52
N PHE A 346 -7.58 -8.98 -11.12
CA PHE A 346 -6.65 -9.44 -12.13
C PHE A 346 -5.63 -10.43 -11.57
N ILE A 347 -5.01 -10.09 -10.43
CA ILE A 347 -3.99 -10.91 -9.79
C ILE A 347 -4.54 -12.28 -9.39
N LYS A 348 -5.74 -12.36 -8.80
CA LYS A 348 -6.30 -13.65 -8.36
C LYS A 348 -6.88 -14.51 -9.48
N THR A 349 -7.44 -13.86 -10.51
CA THR A 349 -8.06 -14.54 -11.67
C THR A 349 -7.04 -14.87 -12.77
N ASN A 350 -5.75 -14.65 -12.53
CA ASN A 350 -4.67 -14.83 -13.51
C ASN A 350 -4.73 -16.16 -14.28
N ARG A 351 -5.10 -17.25 -13.59
CA ARG A 351 -5.15 -18.59 -14.19
C ARG A 351 -6.25 -18.71 -15.23
N SER A 352 -7.43 -18.16 -14.95
CA SER A 352 -8.55 -18.14 -15.91
C SER A 352 -8.23 -17.31 -17.16
N PHE A 353 -7.27 -16.37 -17.07
CA PHE A 353 -6.86 -15.56 -18.23
C PHE A 353 -5.75 -16.20 -19.06
N PHE A 354 -4.83 -16.88 -18.39
CA PHE A 354 -3.52 -17.24 -18.95
C PHE A 354 -3.27 -18.74 -19.05
N MET A 355 -4.17 -19.56 -18.51
CA MET A 355 -4.11 -21.01 -18.63
C MET A 355 -5.24 -21.52 -19.50
N THR A 356 -4.88 -22.25 -20.55
CA THR A 356 -5.82 -22.91 -21.47
C THR A 356 -5.28 -24.31 -21.73
N ASN A 357 -6.06 -25.20 -22.36
CA ASN A 357 -5.55 -26.53 -22.71
C ASN A 357 -4.35 -26.52 -23.68
N ALA A 358 -4.11 -25.42 -24.40
CA ALA A 358 -3.03 -25.31 -25.38
C ALA A 358 -1.73 -24.66 -24.86
N TYR A 359 -1.79 -23.86 -23.80
CA TYR A 359 -0.63 -23.14 -23.27
C TYR A 359 -0.83 -22.75 -21.80
N ASP A 360 0.27 -22.55 -21.10
CA ASP A 360 0.31 -22.00 -19.74
C ASP A 360 1.25 -20.79 -19.68
N LEU A 361 0.66 -19.58 -19.57
CA LEU A 361 1.39 -18.32 -19.43
C LEU A 361 1.45 -17.83 -17.98
N THR A 362 0.98 -18.60 -16.99
CA THR A 362 0.93 -18.18 -15.58
C THR A 362 2.32 -17.93 -15.00
N THR A 363 3.31 -18.74 -15.38
CA THR A 363 4.71 -18.54 -14.94
C THR A 363 5.32 -17.28 -15.55
N VAL A 364 5.04 -16.99 -16.83
CA VAL A 364 5.47 -15.75 -17.49
C VAL A 364 4.83 -14.54 -16.80
N PHE A 365 3.55 -14.64 -16.48
CA PHE A 365 2.84 -13.61 -15.73
C PHE A 365 3.46 -13.39 -14.34
N SER A 366 3.72 -14.45 -13.56
CA SER A 366 4.38 -14.36 -12.25
C SER A 366 5.77 -13.73 -12.35
N LEU A 367 6.57 -14.10 -13.35
CA LEU A 367 7.89 -13.49 -13.56
C LEU A 367 7.76 -12.01 -13.92
N SER A 368 6.78 -11.67 -14.75
CA SER A 368 6.49 -10.29 -15.13
C SER A 368 6.08 -9.45 -13.94
N THR A 369 5.27 -9.96 -13.01
CA THR A 369 4.94 -9.21 -11.79
C THR A 369 6.19 -8.99 -10.95
N VAL A 370 7.04 -10.01 -10.76
CA VAL A 370 8.32 -9.86 -10.05
C VAL A 370 9.21 -8.78 -10.65
N LEU A 371 9.29 -8.69 -11.97
CA LEU A 371 10.14 -7.71 -12.67
C LEU A 371 9.56 -6.30 -12.69
N SER A 372 8.36 -6.08 -12.16
CA SER A 372 7.66 -4.78 -12.26
C SER A 372 8.34 -3.64 -11.52
N PHE A 373 9.38 -3.91 -10.74
CA PHE A 373 10.20 -2.86 -10.13
C PHE A 373 11.05 -2.11 -11.17
N LEU A 374 11.35 -2.72 -12.33
CA LEU A 374 12.22 -2.14 -13.35
C LEU A 374 11.65 -0.85 -13.97
N PRO A 375 10.37 -0.78 -14.38
CA PRO A 375 9.80 0.43 -14.97
C PRO A 375 9.42 1.51 -13.94
N SER A 376 9.35 1.18 -12.65
CA SER A 376 8.86 2.11 -11.61
C SER A 376 9.61 3.44 -11.56
N PRO A 377 10.97 3.49 -11.60
CA PRO A 377 11.71 4.76 -11.61
C PRO A 377 11.42 5.60 -12.86
N LEU A 378 11.26 4.96 -14.02
CA LEU A 378 10.95 5.64 -15.28
C LEU A 378 9.58 6.34 -15.19
N PHE A 379 8.56 5.66 -14.66
CA PHE A 379 7.24 6.27 -14.49
C PHE A 379 7.22 7.38 -13.44
N GLY A 380 7.99 7.25 -12.36
CA GLY A 380 8.18 8.34 -11.40
C GLY A 380 8.75 9.59 -12.09
N TYR A 381 9.79 9.42 -12.92
CA TYR A 381 10.36 10.52 -13.71
C TYR A 381 9.36 11.13 -14.70
N ILE A 382 8.61 10.30 -15.43
CA ILE A 382 7.60 10.75 -16.40
C ILE A 382 6.50 11.54 -15.69
N SER A 383 5.98 11.06 -14.57
CA SER A 383 4.96 11.75 -13.77
C SER A 383 5.47 13.09 -13.24
N GLY A 384 6.75 13.18 -12.88
CA GLY A 384 7.39 14.43 -12.48
C GLY A 384 7.49 15.47 -13.60
N LYS A 385 7.76 15.02 -14.83
CA LYS A 385 7.96 15.92 -15.98
C LYS A 385 6.65 16.30 -16.67
N LEU A 386 5.70 15.37 -16.79
CA LEU A 386 4.44 15.59 -17.49
C LEU A 386 3.32 16.08 -16.56
N GLY A 387 3.44 15.85 -15.25
CA GLY A 387 2.42 16.14 -14.23
C GLY A 387 1.69 14.87 -13.78
N SER A 388 1.26 14.85 -12.52
CA SER A 388 0.65 13.69 -11.86
C SER A 388 -0.64 13.19 -12.51
N VAL A 389 -1.46 14.10 -13.06
CA VAL A 389 -2.71 13.74 -13.76
C VAL A 389 -2.44 12.89 -15.00
N TYR A 390 -1.34 13.14 -15.73
CA TYR A 390 -0.95 12.27 -16.84
C TYR A 390 -0.47 10.90 -16.36
N GLY A 391 0.22 10.85 -15.23
CA GLY A 391 0.60 9.59 -14.58
C GLY A 391 -0.62 8.71 -14.30
N ILE A 392 -1.66 9.28 -13.69
CA ILE A 392 -2.93 8.59 -13.44
C ILE A 392 -3.60 8.14 -14.75
N LEU A 393 -3.64 9.01 -15.77
CA LEU A 393 -4.26 8.70 -17.06
C LEU A 393 -3.55 7.55 -17.79
N ILE A 394 -2.22 7.59 -17.88
CA ILE A 394 -1.40 6.54 -18.51
C ILE A 394 -1.59 5.23 -17.77
N ASN A 395 -1.54 5.27 -16.44
CA ASN A 395 -1.72 4.07 -15.62
C ASN A 395 -3.12 3.45 -15.83
N ASN A 396 -4.17 4.28 -15.87
CA ASN A 396 -5.54 3.82 -16.13
C ASN A 396 -5.70 3.23 -17.55
N LEU A 397 -5.04 3.83 -18.54
CA LEU A 397 -5.02 3.33 -19.91
C LEU A 397 -4.38 1.95 -20.00
N PHE A 398 -3.26 1.70 -19.29
CA PHE A 398 -2.62 0.39 -19.28
C PHE A 398 -3.53 -0.71 -18.72
N ILE A 399 -4.15 -0.48 -17.56
CA ILE A 399 -5.05 -1.49 -16.98
C ILE A 399 -6.32 -1.68 -17.82
N LEU A 400 -6.84 -0.63 -18.46
CA LEU A 400 -7.95 -0.78 -19.41
C LEU A 400 -7.52 -1.65 -20.60
N LEU A 401 -6.36 -1.36 -21.20
CA LEU A 401 -5.84 -2.13 -22.32
C LEU A 401 -5.58 -3.60 -21.95
N THR A 402 -5.09 -3.86 -20.74
CA THR A 402 -4.95 -5.21 -20.20
C THR A 402 -6.27 -5.97 -20.24
N TYR A 403 -7.35 -5.38 -19.71
CA TYR A 403 -8.66 -6.04 -19.67
C TYR A 403 -9.31 -6.18 -21.05
N VAL A 404 -9.08 -5.23 -21.96
CA VAL A 404 -9.51 -5.37 -23.35
C VAL A 404 -8.78 -6.54 -24.02
N CYS A 405 -7.46 -6.65 -23.83
CA CYS A 405 -6.65 -7.71 -24.44
C CYS A 405 -7.04 -9.10 -23.90
N VAL A 406 -7.35 -9.22 -22.61
CA VAL A 406 -7.76 -10.50 -22.02
C VAL A 406 -9.06 -11.05 -22.61
N LEU A 407 -9.97 -10.20 -23.10
CA LEU A 407 -11.21 -10.64 -23.77
C LEU A 407 -10.95 -11.40 -25.07
N PHE A 408 -9.77 -11.23 -25.69
CA PHE A 408 -9.40 -11.91 -26.91
C PHE A 408 -8.65 -13.22 -26.59
N ASN A 409 -9.04 -14.29 -27.29
CA ASN A 409 -8.45 -15.62 -27.13
C ASN A 409 -7.04 -15.82 -27.73
N PRO A 410 -6.63 -15.17 -28.84
CA PRO A 410 -5.32 -15.45 -29.42
C PRO A 410 -4.17 -15.18 -28.43
N ILE A 411 -3.17 -16.06 -28.43
CA ILE A 411 -2.04 -16.01 -27.47
C ILE A 411 -1.30 -14.66 -27.49
N LEU A 412 -1.23 -14.01 -28.65
CA LEU A 412 -0.64 -12.67 -28.81
C LEU A 412 -1.30 -11.65 -27.87
N PHE A 413 -2.63 -11.65 -27.77
CA PHE A 413 -3.35 -10.73 -26.88
C PHE A 413 -3.09 -11.04 -25.41
N LYS A 414 -2.84 -12.31 -25.06
CA LYS A 414 -2.45 -12.68 -23.69
C LYS A 414 -1.06 -12.15 -23.33
N TYR A 415 -0.09 -12.23 -24.24
CA TYR A 415 1.22 -11.59 -24.05
C TYR A 415 1.12 -10.06 -23.94
N ILE A 416 0.32 -9.43 -24.81
CA ILE A 416 0.08 -7.98 -24.73
C ILE A 416 -0.55 -7.62 -23.38
N ALA A 417 -1.53 -8.40 -22.89
CA ALA A 417 -2.15 -8.18 -21.59
C ALA A 417 -1.15 -8.27 -20.43
N ILE A 418 -0.25 -9.27 -20.45
CA ILE A 418 0.82 -9.39 -19.44
C ILE A 418 1.75 -8.17 -19.51
N PHE A 419 2.13 -7.75 -20.71
CA PHE A 419 3.02 -6.62 -20.95
C PHE A 419 2.41 -5.26 -20.53
N THR A 420 1.12 -5.05 -20.80
CA THR A 420 0.43 -3.82 -20.35
C THR A 420 0.19 -3.84 -18.85
N PHE A 421 -0.13 -5.01 -18.27
CA PHE A 421 -0.27 -5.15 -16.83
C PHE A 421 1.05 -4.92 -16.10
N PHE A 422 2.18 -5.38 -16.67
CA PHE A 422 3.53 -5.12 -16.18
C PHE A 422 3.79 -3.62 -15.98
N PHE A 423 3.44 -2.78 -16.95
CA PHE A 423 3.60 -1.33 -16.81
C PHE A 423 2.60 -0.72 -15.82
N PHE A 424 1.37 -1.21 -15.78
CA PHE A 424 0.38 -0.77 -14.81
C PHE A 424 0.86 -1.00 -13.36
N ILE A 425 1.25 -2.24 -13.02
CA ILE A 425 1.64 -2.58 -11.65
C ILE A 425 2.89 -1.81 -11.20
N SER A 426 3.80 -1.46 -12.12
CA SER A 426 4.99 -0.64 -11.82
C SER A 426 4.67 0.75 -11.26
N PHE A 427 3.51 1.32 -11.55
CA PHE A 427 3.14 2.69 -11.14
C PHE A 427 1.75 2.79 -10.49
N ALA A 428 1.12 1.64 -10.18
CA ALA A 428 -0.29 1.52 -9.84
C ALA A 428 -0.76 2.42 -8.69
N PHE A 429 0.00 2.48 -7.60
CA PHE A 429 -0.34 3.29 -6.42
C PHE A 429 0.47 4.59 -6.35
N SER A 430 1.70 4.57 -6.88
CA SER A 430 2.61 5.73 -6.91
C SER A 430 2.01 6.95 -7.61
N CYS A 431 1.21 6.75 -8.68
CA CYS A 431 0.57 7.87 -9.38
C CYS A 431 -0.34 8.71 -8.48
N PHE A 432 -1.03 8.08 -7.52
CA PHE A 432 -1.93 8.78 -6.61
C PHE A 432 -1.18 9.53 -5.51
N TYR A 433 -0.07 8.98 -5.02
CA TYR A 433 0.83 9.71 -4.13
C TYR A 433 1.41 10.95 -4.84
N CYS A 434 1.85 10.84 -6.10
CA CYS A 434 2.30 12.01 -6.87
C CYS A 434 1.20 13.08 -7.03
N TYR A 435 -0.05 12.67 -7.24
CA TYR A 435 -1.18 13.60 -7.39
C TYR A 435 -1.47 14.39 -6.12
N VAL A 436 -1.52 13.71 -4.97
CA VAL A 436 -1.80 14.40 -3.71
C VAL A 436 -0.69 15.38 -3.36
N ASP A 437 0.57 15.03 -3.66
CA ASP A 437 1.73 15.89 -3.38
C ASP A 437 1.77 17.14 -4.27
N GLU A 438 1.38 17.02 -5.54
CA GLU A 438 1.34 18.15 -6.48
C GLU A 438 0.19 19.12 -6.18
N LYS A 439 -0.98 18.59 -5.79
CA LYS A 439 -2.23 19.37 -5.67
C LYS A 439 -2.53 19.93 -4.28
N TYR A 440 -1.99 19.34 -3.23
CA TYR A 440 -2.33 19.67 -1.84
C TYR A 440 -1.12 20.09 -1.03
N SER A 441 -1.37 20.79 0.07
CA SER A 441 -0.30 21.25 0.95
C SER A 441 0.47 20.07 1.53
N LYS A 442 1.77 20.31 1.69
CA LYS A 442 2.72 19.33 2.22
C LYS A 442 2.36 18.84 3.63
N GLU A 443 1.61 19.65 4.38
CA GLU A 443 1.18 19.39 5.76
C GLU A 443 0.07 18.33 5.87
N HIS A 444 -0.78 18.17 4.86
CA HIS A 444 -1.92 17.25 4.90
C HIS A 444 -1.76 16.02 3.99
N PHE A 445 -0.59 15.88 3.36
CA PHE A 445 -0.29 14.85 2.38
C PHE A 445 -0.61 13.42 2.87
N GLY A 446 -0.10 13.05 4.06
CA GLY A 446 -0.29 11.71 4.62
C GLY A 446 -1.74 11.41 5.00
N LYS A 447 -2.46 12.40 5.56
CA LYS A 447 -3.88 12.27 5.93
C LYS A 447 -4.75 12.06 4.70
N LEU A 448 -4.53 12.85 3.64
CA LEU A 448 -5.26 12.72 2.38
C LEU A 448 -4.97 11.37 1.70
N CYS A 449 -3.70 10.98 1.56
CA CYS A 449 -3.38 9.67 0.98
C CYS A 449 -4.01 8.52 1.79
N GLY A 450 -3.90 8.57 3.13
CA GLY A 450 -4.48 7.55 4.01
C GLY A 450 -5.99 7.42 3.85
N ILE A 451 -6.74 8.53 3.85
CA ILE A 451 -8.19 8.53 3.65
C ILE A 451 -8.55 7.95 2.27
N MET A 452 -7.85 8.38 1.21
CA MET A 452 -8.09 7.89 -0.14
C MET A 452 -7.91 6.36 -0.24
N PHE A 453 -6.83 5.80 0.30
CA PHE A 453 -6.60 4.36 0.28
C PHE A 453 -7.54 3.59 1.22
N ALA A 454 -7.91 4.14 2.38
CA ALA A 454 -8.88 3.52 3.27
C ALA A 454 -10.28 3.41 2.63
N VAL A 455 -10.76 4.47 1.97
CA VAL A 455 -12.02 4.44 1.20
C VAL A 455 -11.93 3.48 0.02
N SER A 456 -10.78 3.47 -0.67
CA SER A 456 -10.54 2.55 -1.79
C SER A 456 -10.51 1.09 -1.34
N ALA A 457 -9.98 0.81 -0.13
CA ALA A 457 -10.03 -0.51 0.48
C ALA A 457 -11.46 -0.95 0.78
N ILE A 458 -12.34 -0.08 1.29
CA ILE A 458 -13.76 -0.44 1.50
C ILE A 458 -14.42 -0.85 0.17
N CYS A 459 -14.14 -0.12 -0.92
CA CYS A 459 -14.63 -0.46 -2.25
C CYS A 459 -14.09 -1.81 -2.75
N LEU A 460 -12.90 -2.21 -2.28
CA LEU A 460 -12.31 -3.50 -2.60
C LEU A 460 -13.20 -4.68 -2.17
N SER A 461 -14.04 -4.54 -1.14
CA SER A 461 -14.94 -5.63 -0.71
C SER A 461 -15.87 -6.13 -1.82
N ILE A 462 -16.13 -5.34 -2.86
CA ILE A 462 -16.85 -5.77 -4.08
C ILE A 462 -16.17 -7.00 -4.72
N ASN A 463 -14.86 -7.13 -4.58
CA ASN A 463 -14.10 -8.25 -5.14
C ASN A 463 -14.49 -9.61 -4.56
N PHE A 464 -14.99 -9.71 -3.33
CA PHE A 464 -15.51 -10.98 -2.80
C PHE A 464 -16.69 -11.48 -3.64
N TYR A 465 -17.57 -10.55 -4.04
CA TYR A 465 -18.71 -10.84 -4.90
C TYR A 465 -18.29 -11.13 -6.35
N LEU A 466 -17.33 -10.37 -6.90
CA LEU A 466 -16.81 -10.63 -8.25
C LEU A 466 -16.15 -12.01 -8.37
N THR A 467 -15.43 -12.46 -7.34
CA THR A 467 -14.89 -13.82 -7.29
C THR A 467 -16.02 -14.85 -7.28
N TYR A 468 -17.03 -14.66 -6.43
CA TYR A 468 -18.18 -15.56 -6.34
C TYR A 468 -18.91 -15.68 -7.69
N LEU A 469 -19.13 -14.55 -8.38
CA LEU A 469 -19.70 -14.56 -9.73
C LEU A 469 -18.86 -15.38 -10.69
N THR A 470 -17.54 -15.18 -10.69
CA THR A 470 -16.62 -15.85 -11.62
C THR A 470 -16.53 -17.35 -11.38
N ASP A 471 -16.29 -17.76 -10.13
CA ASP A 471 -15.92 -19.13 -9.82
C ASP A 471 -17.13 -20.02 -9.50
N VAL A 472 -18.24 -19.45 -9.01
CA VAL A 472 -19.46 -20.19 -8.63
C VAL A 472 -20.58 -20.00 -9.64
N VAL A 473 -20.99 -18.76 -9.92
CA VAL A 473 -22.17 -18.49 -10.79
C VAL A 473 -21.87 -18.80 -12.25
N TYR A 474 -20.71 -18.37 -12.72
CA TYR A 474 -20.26 -18.55 -14.10
C TYR A 474 -19.40 -19.80 -14.30
N ALA A 475 -19.34 -20.70 -13.31
CA ALA A 475 -18.61 -21.97 -13.38
C ALA A 475 -18.90 -22.76 -14.69
N LYS A 476 -20.19 -22.79 -15.09
CA LYS A 476 -20.68 -23.53 -16.25
C LYS A 476 -20.08 -23.09 -17.59
N LEU A 477 -19.55 -21.87 -17.65
CA LEU A 477 -18.93 -21.31 -18.86
C LEU A 477 -17.50 -21.83 -19.10
N GLY A 478 -16.97 -22.67 -18.19
CA GLY A 478 -15.66 -23.30 -18.34
C GLY A 478 -14.54 -22.26 -18.46
N GLU A 479 -13.75 -22.34 -19.53
CA GLU A 479 -12.65 -21.39 -19.80
C GLU A 479 -13.12 -19.93 -19.91
N PHE A 480 -14.40 -19.71 -20.25
CA PHE A 480 -14.98 -18.36 -20.41
C PHE A 480 -15.65 -17.81 -19.14
N LYS A 481 -15.52 -18.48 -17.98
CA LYS A 481 -16.15 -18.06 -16.70
C LYS A 481 -15.82 -16.62 -16.28
N HIS A 482 -14.66 -16.11 -16.67
CA HIS A 482 -14.19 -14.76 -16.35
C HIS A 482 -14.80 -13.66 -17.24
N MET A 483 -15.39 -13.99 -18.40
CA MET A 483 -15.80 -13.02 -19.42
C MET A 483 -16.85 -12.01 -18.91
N PRO A 484 -17.96 -12.42 -18.26
CA PRO A 484 -19.00 -11.48 -17.84
C PRO A 484 -18.49 -10.41 -16.87
N VAL A 485 -17.66 -10.83 -15.90
CA VAL A 485 -17.04 -9.90 -14.94
C VAL A 485 -16.01 -9.01 -15.63
N THR A 486 -15.25 -9.56 -16.57
CA THR A 486 -14.27 -8.80 -17.36
C THR A 486 -14.93 -7.70 -18.20
N TYR A 487 -16.12 -7.93 -18.77
CA TYR A 487 -16.88 -6.86 -19.43
C TYR A 487 -17.26 -5.74 -18.46
N GLY A 488 -17.77 -6.08 -17.28
CA GLY A 488 -18.10 -5.10 -16.24
C GLY A 488 -16.88 -4.28 -15.79
N LEU A 489 -15.72 -4.92 -15.65
CA LEU A 489 -14.47 -4.24 -15.28
C LEU A 489 -13.91 -3.34 -16.40
N ASN A 490 -14.12 -3.70 -17.67
CA ASN A 490 -13.82 -2.82 -18.80
C ASN A 490 -14.70 -1.57 -18.80
N VAL A 491 -16.01 -1.71 -18.54
CA VAL A 491 -16.93 -0.57 -18.40
C VAL A 491 -16.50 0.33 -17.23
N LEU A 492 -16.18 -0.25 -16.08
CA LEU A 492 -15.63 0.49 -14.93
C LEU A 492 -14.32 1.21 -15.31
N GLY A 493 -13.48 0.57 -16.12
CA GLY A 493 -12.27 1.16 -16.68
C GLY A 493 -12.55 2.39 -17.55
N LEU A 494 -13.49 2.29 -18.49
CA LEU A 494 -13.91 3.41 -19.34
C LEU A 494 -14.46 4.58 -18.52
N VAL A 495 -15.31 4.31 -17.53
CA VAL A 495 -15.83 5.35 -16.63
C VAL A 495 -14.69 6.03 -15.86
N SER A 496 -13.72 5.26 -15.36
CA SER A 496 -12.55 5.84 -14.68
C SER A 496 -11.65 6.65 -15.62
N LEU A 497 -11.53 6.27 -16.89
CA LEU A 497 -10.78 7.02 -17.90
C LEU A 497 -11.46 8.35 -18.22
N ILE A 498 -12.79 8.38 -18.33
CA ILE A 498 -13.56 9.63 -18.47
C ILE A 498 -13.29 10.55 -17.26
N GLY A 499 -13.23 9.99 -16.05
CA GLY A 499 -12.81 10.73 -14.85
C GLY A 499 -11.40 11.33 -14.95
N CYS A 500 -10.44 10.57 -15.49
CA CYS A 500 -9.07 11.06 -15.72
C CYS A 500 -9.05 12.23 -16.72
N ILE A 501 -9.81 12.12 -17.82
CA ILE A 501 -9.93 13.17 -18.83
C ILE A 501 -10.54 14.43 -18.22
N TYR A 502 -11.59 14.27 -17.39
CA TYR A 502 -12.19 15.38 -16.67
C TYR A 502 -11.17 16.11 -15.78
N LEU A 503 -10.39 15.39 -14.98
CA LEU A 503 -9.33 15.96 -14.14
C LEU A 503 -8.31 16.75 -14.97
N LYS A 504 -7.99 16.29 -16.18
CA LYS A 504 -7.07 16.99 -17.08
C LYS A 504 -7.67 18.25 -17.68
N VAL A 505 -8.94 18.22 -18.05
CA VAL A 505 -9.66 19.38 -18.60
C VAL A 505 -9.80 20.48 -17.54
N THR A 506 -10.13 20.12 -16.30
CA THR A 506 -10.24 21.10 -15.20
C THR A 506 -8.89 21.73 -14.86
N GLU A 507 -7.81 20.96 -14.87
CA GLU A 507 -6.45 21.47 -14.68
C GLU A 507 -6.06 22.49 -15.77
N LYS A 508 -6.34 22.20 -17.04
CA LYS A 508 -6.06 23.15 -18.14
C LYS A 508 -6.86 24.45 -18.02
N LYS A 509 -8.11 24.39 -17.53
CA LYS A 509 -8.92 25.60 -17.32
C LYS A 509 -8.34 26.49 -16.21
N LYS A 510 -7.82 25.91 -15.14
CA LYS A 510 -7.19 26.65 -14.04
C LYS A 510 -5.87 27.30 -14.43
N ASN A 511 -5.12 26.75 -15.39
CA ASN A 511 -3.87 27.36 -15.85
C ASN A 511 -4.08 28.47 -16.90
N LYS A 512 -5.30 28.65 -17.40
CA LYS A 512 -5.66 29.70 -18.37
C LYS A 512 -6.31 30.92 -17.74
N ASN A 513 -6.84 30.78 -16.52
CA ASN A 513 -7.37 31.85 -15.69
C ASN A 513 -6.31 32.25 -14.68
#